data_AF-A0A7W9YEG1-F1
#
_entry.id   AF-A0A7W9YEG1-F1
#
_cell.length_a   1.000
_cell.length_b   1.000
_cell.length_c   1.000
_cell.angle_alpha   90.00
_cell.angle_beta   90.00
_cell.angle_gamma   90.00
#
_symmetry.space_group_name_H-M   'P 1'
#
loop_
_entity.id
_entity.type
_entity.pdbx_description
1 polymer ?
#
loop_
_entity_poly.entity_id
_entity_poly.type
_entity_poly.pdbx_seq_one_letter_code
_entity_poly.pdbx_strand_id
1 'polypeptide(L)' 'MNTSRDPLLRLLREHYGHRWTIRRTDNLWVATANDPGADHAPTIIQPDINEFLYDLDNPPARAAKPSTG' A
#
# COMPACT_ATOMS: atom_id res chain seq x y z
N MET A 1 8.49 -16.00 -11.74
CA MET A 1 9.25 -15.40 -10.61
C MET A 1 10.03 -14.22 -11.15
N ASN A 2 9.53 -12.98 -11.03
CA ASN A 2 10.22 -11.80 -11.57
C ASN A 2 10.23 -10.67 -10.52
N THR A 3 10.85 -10.92 -9.38
CA THR A 3 10.91 -10.00 -8.22
C THR A 3 11.97 -8.89 -8.36
N SER A 4 12.49 -8.62 -9.56
CA SER A 4 13.66 -7.74 -9.75
C SER A 4 13.47 -6.60 -10.75
N ARG A 5 12.27 -6.37 -11.29
CA ARG A 5 12.10 -5.45 -12.44
C ARG A 5 10.93 -4.47 -12.36
N ASP A 6 10.46 -4.12 -11.17
CA ASP A 6 9.53 -3.00 -11.01
C ASP A 6 10.28 -1.74 -10.53
N PRO A 7 10.79 -0.90 -11.46
CA PRO A 7 11.41 0.38 -11.09
C PRO A 7 10.44 1.25 -10.29
N LEU A 8 9.14 1.10 -10.54
CA LEU A 8 8.09 1.78 -9.79
C LEU A 8 8.00 1.30 -8.35
N LEU A 9 8.01 -0.02 -8.11
CA LEU A 9 8.02 -0.57 -6.74
C LEU A 9 9.22 -0.05 -5.95
N ARG A 10 10.39 0.05 -6.59
CA ARG A 10 11.58 0.59 -5.96
C ARG A 10 11.40 2.07 -5.60
N LEU A 11 10.94 2.90 -6.54
CA LEU A 11 10.64 4.32 -6.30
C LEU A 11 9.65 4.51 -5.14
N LEU A 12 8.58 3.71 -5.12
CA LEU A 12 7.59 3.79 -4.04
C LEU A 12 8.16 3.37 -2.70
N ARG A 13 9.03 2.35 -2.66
CA ARG A 13 9.73 1.97 -1.42
C ARG A 13 10.74 3.03 -0.99
N GLU A 14 11.39 3.75 -1.90
CA GLU A 14 12.29 4.84 -1.55
C GLU A 14 11.51 6.07 -1.02
N HIS A 15 10.39 6.41 -1.64
CA HIS A 15 9.60 7.59 -1.29
C HIS A 15 8.69 7.36 -0.06
N TYR A 16 7.96 6.24 -0.06
CA TYR A 16 6.96 5.92 0.96
C TYR A 16 7.44 4.87 1.98
N GLY A 17 8.60 4.24 1.78
CA GLY A 17 9.12 3.15 2.64
C GLY A 17 9.28 3.50 4.11
N HIS A 18 9.42 4.79 4.43
CA HIS A 18 9.48 5.27 5.81
C HIS A 18 8.14 5.10 6.54
N ARG A 19 7.02 5.28 5.83
CA ARG A 19 5.65 5.18 6.38
C ARG A 19 4.93 3.90 5.96
N TRP A 20 5.31 3.28 4.85
CA TRP A 20 4.60 2.17 4.24
C TRP A 20 5.54 1.04 3.83
N THR A 21 5.20 -0.18 4.22
CA THR A 21 5.78 -1.40 3.68
C THR A 21 5.05 -1.77 2.39
N ILE A 22 5.66 -1.49 1.24
CA ILE A 22 5.06 -1.72 -0.08
C ILE A 22 5.56 -3.04 -0.70
N ARG A 23 4.63 -3.84 -1.20
CA ARG A 23 4.85 -5.13 -1.87
C ARG A 23 3.97 -5.21 -3.12
N ARG A 24 4.48 -5.88 -4.16
CA ARG A 24 3.75 -6.16 -5.40
C ARG A 24 3.65 -7.67 -5.58
N THR A 25 2.43 -8.16 -5.77
CA THR A 25 2.17 -9.54 -6.22
C THR A 25 1.91 -9.55 -7.73
N ASP A 26 1.57 -10.69 -8.33
CA ASP A 26 1.36 -10.82 -9.78
C ASP A 26 0.39 -9.76 -10.35
N ASN A 27 -0.66 -9.40 -9.61
CA ASN A 27 -1.63 -8.39 -10.06
C ASN A 27 -2.03 -7.36 -9.00
N LEU A 28 -1.59 -7.46 -7.74
CA LEU A 28 -2.04 -6.58 -6.66
C LEU A 28 -0.88 -5.79 -6.02
N TRP A 29 -1.10 -4.49 -5.85
CA TRP A 29 -0.28 -3.61 -5.05
C TRP A 29 -0.74 -3.68 -3.60
N VAL A 30 0.19 -3.87 -2.69
CA VAL A 30 -0.08 -3.98 -1.26
C VAL A 30 0.81 -2.99 -0.53
N ALA A 31 0.24 -2.10 0.27
CA ALA A 31 0.96 -1.23 1.18
C ALA A 31 0.43 -1.39 2.60
N THR A 32 1.32 -1.64 3.54
CA THR A 32 0.97 -1.72 4.97
C THR A 32 1.63 -0.55 5.69
N ALA A 33 0.86 0.26 6.41
CA ALA A 33 1.44 1.36 7.15
C ALA A 33 2.33 0.82 8.27
N ASN A 34 3.49 1.43 8.44
CA ASN A 34 4.40 1.17 9.54
C ASN A 34 4.06 2.18 10.65
N ASP A 35 2.91 1.99 11.29
CA ASP A 35 2.50 2.82 12.43
C ASP A 35 2.62 2.01 13.72
N PRO A 36 3.66 2.27 14.55
CA PRO A 36 3.88 1.54 15.79
C PRO A 36 2.91 1.94 16.92
N GLY A 37 2.08 2.97 16.72
CA GLY A 37 1.08 3.43 17.68
C GLY A 37 -0.35 2.99 17.35
N ALA A 38 -0.58 2.47 16.14
CA ALA A 38 -1.85 1.95 15.70
C ALA A 38 -1.96 0.47 16.07
N ASP A 39 -2.82 0.17 17.05
CA ASP A 39 -3.24 -1.19 17.43
C ASP A 39 -3.60 -2.07 16.21
N HIS A 40 -4.06 -1.44 15.13
CA HIS A 40 -4.22 -2.05 13.81
C HIS A 40 -3.69 -1.11 12.71
N ALA A 41 -2.56 -1.46 12.10
CA ALA A 41 -1.98 -0.72 10.98
C ALA A 41 -2.86 -0.82 9.71
N PRO A 42 -3.17 0.29 9.02
CA PRO A 42 -3.94 0.25 7.78
C PRO A 42 -3.18 -0.48 6.67
N THR A 43 -3.91 -1.32 5.92
CA THR A 43 -3.39 -2.05 4.77
C THR A 43 -4.20 -1.68 3.53
N ILE A 44 -3.52 -1.17 2.51
CA ILE A 44 -4.05 -0.82 1.20
C ILE A 44 -3.75 -1.98 0.25
N ILE A 45 -4.77 -2.47 -0.45
CA ILE A 45 -4.65 -3.51 -1.46
C ILE A 45 -5.39 -3.03 -2.69
N GLN A 46 -4.67 -2.75 -3.77
CA GLN A 46 -5.26 -2.24 -5.01
C GLN A 46 -4.68 -2.96 -6.24
N PRO A 47 -5.52 -3.38 -7.20
CA PRO A 47 -5.03 -3.89 -8.48
C PRO A 47 -4.45 -2.76 -9.34
N ASP A 48 -5.11 -1.59 -9.33
CA ASP A 48 -4.72 -0.42 -10.11
C ASP A 48 -3.68 0.42 -9.38
N ILE A 49 -2.69 0.89 -10.13
CA ILE A 49 -1.61 1.72 -9.57
C ILE A 49 -2.08 3.14 -9.25
N ASN A 50 -3.01 3.71 -10.01
CA ASN A 50 -3.45 5.08 -9.76
C ASN A 50 -4.26 5.15 -8.47
N GLU A 51 -5.17 4.19 -8.26
CA GLU A 51 -5.90 4.05 -7.00
C GLU A 51 -4.96 3.78 -5.83
N PHE A 52 -3.94 2.95 -6.05
CA PHE A 52 -2.91 2.68 -5.03
C PHE A 52 -2.14 3.93 -4.60
N LEU A 53 -1.75 4.78 -5.55
CA LEU A 53 -1.04 6.03 -5.25
C LEU A 53 -1.95 7.03 -4.55
N TYR A 54 -3.21 7.11 -4.96
CA TYR A 54 -4.21 7.95 -4.32
C TYR A 54 -4.42 7.54 -2.85
N ASP A 55 -4.57 6.25 -2.59
CA ASP A 55 -4.71 5.73 -1.23
C ASP A 55 -3.41 5.88 -0.42
N LEU A 56 -2.23 5.83 -1.03
CA LEU A 56 -0.96 6.07 -0.34
C LEU A 56 -0.81 7.52 0.13
N ASP A 57 -1.27 8.47 -0.69
CA ASP A 57 -1.22 9.91 -0.40
C ASP A 57 -2.35 10.32 0.56
N ASN A 58 -3.54 9.75 0.36
CA ASN A 58 -4.72 9.92 1.19
C ASN A 58 -5.14 8.57 1.79
N PRO A 59 -4.47 8.09 2.85
CA PRO A 59 -4.79 6.82 3.48
C PRO A 59 -6.26 6.76 3.88
N PRO A 60 -7.00 5.70 3.47
CA PRO A 60 -8.37 5.53 3.92
C PRO A 60 -8.40 5.49 5.45
N ALA A 61 -9.33 6.23 6.04
CA ALA A 61 -9.54 6.26 7.48
C ALA A 61 -10.01 4.88 7.94
N ARG A 62 -9.05 4.02 8.34
CA ARG A 62 -9.22 2.62 8.75
C ARG A 62 -9.91 1.75 7.70
N ALA A 63 -9.20 0.75 7.17
CA ALA A 63 -9.80 -0.45 6.57
C ALA A 63 -10.46 -1.36 7.63
N ALA A 64 -11.23 -0.76 8.56
CA ALA A 64 -12.06 -1.43 9.54
C ALA A 64 -13.53 -1.08 9.29
N LYS A 65 -13.99 -1.35 8.07
CA LYS A 65 -15.34 -1.83 7.76
C LYS A 65 -15.53 -1.90 6.24
N PRO A 66 -15.97 -3.04 5.68
CA PRO A 66 -16.72 -2.96 4.44
C PRO A 66 -17.96 -2.11 4.76
N SER A 67 -18.01 -0.90 4.22
CA SER A 67 -19.27 -0.16 4.17
C SER A 67 -20.14 -0.85 3.13
N THR A 68 -20.82 -1.92 3.55
CA THR A 68 -22.04 -2.37 2.89
C THR A 68 -23.05 -1.23 3.04
N GLY A 69 -23.37 -0.56 1.94
CA GLY A 69 -24.38 0.48 1.86
C GLY A 69 -24.89 0.59 0.44
#